data_AF-A0ABD0QMK4-F1
#
_entry.id   AF-A0ABD0QMK4-F1
#
_cell.length_a   1.000
_cell.length_b   1.000
_cell.length_c   1.000
_cell.angle_alpha   90.00
_cell.angle_beta   90.00
_cell.angle_gamma   90.00
#
_symmetry.space_group_name_H-M   'P 1'
#
loop_
_entity.id
_entity.type
_entity.pdbx_description
1 polymer ?
#
loop_
_entity_poly.entity_id
_entity_poly.type
_entity_poly.pdbx_seq_one_letter_code
_entity_poly.pdbx_strand_id
1 'polypeptide(L)'
;MCADNRNGECPMHGPLHSLRRLVGTSSASVTVPPPEVPDWLRDLPREVCLCTSTVPGLGYGICAAQRIPQGTWIGPFQGVPLPLEKVQSGSVRNTRHLWE
;
A
#
# COMPACT_ATOMS: atom_id res chain seq x y z
N MET A 1 -18.54 0.35 15.57
CA MET A 1 -17.57 0.28 14.45
C MET A 1 -18.31 -0.37 13.30
N CYS A 2 -18.49 0.32 12.17
CA CYS A 2 -19.15 -0.29 11.01
C CYS A 2 -18.20 -1.34 10.43
N ALA A 3 -18.60 -2.61 10.48
CA ALA A 3 -18.00 -3.64 9.66
C ALA A 3 -18.35 -3.32 8.20
N ASP A 4 -17.39 -3.50 7.29
CA ASP A 4 -17.62 -3.58 5.86
C ASP A 4 -17.95 -2.28 5.11
N ASN A 5 -16.97 -1.37 4.99
CA ASN A 5 -16.79 -0.80 3.66
C ASN A 5 -15.33 -0.76 3.22
N ARG A 6 -14.99 -1.70 2.34
CA ARG A 6 -13.63 -1.94 1.81
C ARG A 6 -13.23 -0.93 0.73
N ASN A 7 -14.17 -0.07 0.33
CA ASN A 7 -14.07 0.81 -0.83
C ASN A 7 -13.97 2.28 -0.44
N GLY A 8 -13.65 2.59 0.82
CA GLY A 8 -13.36 3.96 1.25
C GLY A 8 -14.56 4.90 1.36
N GLU A 9 -15.78 4.49 1.00
CA GLU A 9 -17.01 5.24 1.22
C GLU A 9 -17.93 4.48 2.17
N CYS A 10 -18.12 4.95 3.40
CA CYS A 10 -19.09 4.34 4.31
C CYS A 10 -20.42 5.12 4.24
N PRO A 11 -21.58 4.49 4.00
CA PRO A 11 -22.88 5.18 3.98
C PRO A 11 -23.16 5.97 5.27
N MET A 12 -22.60 5.54 6.39
CA MET A 12 -22.76 6.18 7.70
C MET A 12 -21.75 7.29 7.97
N HIS A 13 -20.56 7.26 7.35
CA HIS A 13 -19.44 8.15 7.70
C HIS A 13 -18.91 8.97 6.51
N GLY A 14 -19.47 8.79 5.31
CA GLY A 14 -18.95 9.36 4.08
C GLY A 14 -17.61 8.74 3.64
N PRO A 15 -16.92 9.36 2.67
CA PRO A 15 -15.59 8.95 2.26
C PRO A 15 -14.58 9.12 3.39
N LEU A 16 -13.61 8.22 3.47
CA LEU A 16 -12.40 8.47 4.27
C LEU A 16 -11.80 9.80 3.79
N HIS A 17 -11.53 10.72 4.73
CA HIS A 17 -10.87 12.01 4.48
C HIS A 17 -9.40 11.88 3.99
N SER A 18 -9.04 10.74 3.41
CA SER A 18 -7.77 10.56 2.73
C SER A 18 -7.78 11.43 1.47
N LEU A 19 -6.92 12.44 1.43
CA LEU A 19 -6.63 13.23 0.22
C LEU A 19 -6.04 12.40 -0.94
N ARG A 20 -5.95 11.07 -0.80
CA ARG A 20 -5.30 10.16 -1.74
C ARG A 20 -6.34 9.33 -2.46
N ARG A 21 -6.20 9.21 -3.77
CA ARG A 21 -7.00 8.30 -4.60
C ARG A 21 -6.71 6.85 -4.18
N LEU A 22 -7.75 6.17 -3.72
CA LEU A 22 -7.72 4.73 -3.43
C LEU A 22 -7.67 3.95 -4.75
N VAL A 23 -6.90 2.86 -4.77
CA VAL A 23 -6.82 1.98 -5.92
C VAL A 23 -7.97 0.96 -5.82
N GLY A 24 -8.81 0.86 -6.85
CA GLY A 24 -9.91 -0.12 -6.91
C GLY A 24 -11.32 0.41 -6.54
N THR A 25 -11.46 1.70 -6.20
CA THR A 25 -12.77 2.34 -6.01
C THR A 25 -13.25 2.92 -7.34
N SER A 26 -14.25 2.29 -7.94
CA SER A 26 -14.83 2.66 -9.23
C SER A 26 -15.53 4.03 -9.18
N SER A 27 -14.77 5.12 -9.28
CA SER A 27 -15.28 6.46 -9.57
C SER A 27 -14.15 7.39 -10.03
N ALA A 28 -13.53 7.07 -11.18
CA ALA A 28 -12.81 8.06 -11.97
C ALA A 28 -12.60 7.57 -13.41
N SER A 29 -13.11 8.37 -14.35
CA SER A 29 -12.72 8.36 -15.76
C SER A 29 -11.21 8.59 -15.90
N VAL A 30 -10.43 7.53 -16.07
CA VAL A 30 -9.03 7.63 -16.49
C VAL A 30 -8.80 6.62 -17.60
N THR A 31 -8.40 7.12 -18.76
CA THR A 31 -8.09 6.43 -20.02
C THR A 31 -6.81 5.57 -19.95
N VAL A 32 -6.35 5.22 -18.75
CA VAL A 32 -5.15 4.40 -18.52
C VAL A 32 -5.58 3.16 -17.75
N PRO A 33 -5.36 1.94 -18.26
CA PRO A 33 -5.67 0.73 -17.52
C PRO A 33 -4.96 0.79 -16.16
N PRO A 34 -5.65 0.45 -15.05
CA PRO A 34 -5.02 0.43 -13.75
C PRO A 34 -3.78 -0.48 -13.84
N PRO A 35 -2.60 -0.02 -13.39
CA PRO A 35 -1.41 -0.86 -13.40
C PRO A 35 -1.75 -2.16 -12.68
N GLU A 36 -1.42 -3.32 -13.26
CA GLU A 36 -1.68 -4.61 -12.64
C GLU A 36 -1.13 -4.61 -11.21
N VAL A 37 -2.05 -4.65 -10.23
CA VAL A 37 -1.68 -4.69 -8.82
C VAL A 37 -1.13 -6.10 -8.56
N PRO A 38 0.15 -6.24 -8.19
CA PRO A 38 0.73 -7.54 -7.87
C PRO A 38 -0.08 -8.24 -6.77
N ASP A 39 -0.16 -9.56 -6.83
CA ASP A 39 -1.03 -10.33 -5.92
C ASP A 39 -0.69 -10.12 -4.43
N TRP A 40 0.59 -9.94 -4.11
CA TRP A 40 1.03 -9.64 -2.74
C TRP A 40 0.55 -8.26 -2.21
N LEU A 41 0.11 -7.35 -3.07
CA LEU A 41 -0.54 -6.09 -2.66
C LEU A 41 -2.05 -6.25 -2.45
N ARG A 42 -2.64 -7.40 -2.80
CA ARG A 42 -4.07 -7.68 -2.58
C ARG A 42 -4.35 -8.13 -1.14
N ASP A 43 -3.35 -8.65 -0.45
CA ASP A 43 -3.45 -9.22 0.91
C ASP A 43 -3.03 -8.24 2.03
N LEU A 44 -3.38 -6.97 1.89
CA LEU A 44 -3.11 -5.97 2.92
C LEU A 44 -4.02 -6.14 4.14
N PRO A 45 -3.52 -5.92 5.38
CA PRO A 45 -4.36 -5.94 6.56
C PRO A 45 -5.38 -4.79 6.49
N ARG A 46 -6.59 -5.02 7.04
CA ARG A 46 -7.72 -4.07 6.98
C ARG A 46 -7.41 -2.67 7.52
N GLU A 47 -6.38 -2.54 8.36
CA GLU A 47 -5.87 -1.29 8.91
C GLU A 47 -5.40 -0.33 7.81
N VAL A 48 -4.98 -0.87 6.66
CA VAL A 48 -4.38 -0.11 5.56
C VAL A 48 -4.96 -0.49 4.21
N CYS A 49 -4.72 0.36 3.21
CA CYS A 49 -5.07 0.07 1.82
C CYS A 49 -4.04 0.67 0.86
N LEU A 50 -4.06 0.17 -0.39
CA LEU A 50 -3.22 0.67 -1.46
C LEU A 50 -3.77 1.98 -2.02
N CYS A 51 -2.90 2.97 -2.18
CA CYS A 51 -3.23 4.26 -2.77
C CYS A 51 -2.17 4.71 -3.78
N THR A 52 -2.50 5.67 -4.65
CA THR A 52 -1.47 6.37 -5.44
C THR A 52 -0.61 7.24 -4.52
N SER A 53 0.71 7.18 -4.70
CA SER A 53 1.63 8.02 -3.93
C SER A 53 1.55 9.48 -4.36
N THR A 54 1.60 10.39 -3.41
CA THR A 54 1.76 11.84 -3.66
C THR A 54 3.22 12.25 -3.83
N VAL A 55 4.17 11.33 -3.60
CA VAL A 55 5.60 11.57 -3.79
C VAL A 55 5.95 11.33 -5.26
N PRO A 56 6.52 12.34 -5.96
CA PRO A 56 6.90 12.18 -7.37
C PRO A 56 7.81 10.96 -7.60
N GLY A 57 7.48 10.18 -8.62
CA GLY A 57 8.30 9.04 -9.07
C GLY A 57 8.13 7.73 -8.28
N LEU A 58 7.26 7.66 -7.25
CA LEU A 58 7.08 6.43 -6.45
C LEU A 58 5.89 5.56 -6.85
N GLY A 59 4.95 6.08 -7.65
CA GLY A 59 3.79 5.32 -8.14
C GLY A 59 2.75 5.03 -7.06
N TYR A 60 3.03 4.06 -6.18
CA TYR A 60 2.11 3.58 -5.14
C TYR A 60 2.59 3.91 -3.72
N GLY A 61 1.62 3.92 -2.79
CA GLY A 61 1.85 4.02 -1.37
C GLY A 61 0.77 3.28 -0.57
N ILE A 62 0.95 3.25 0.74
CA ILE A 62 -0.01 2.68 1.68
C ILE A 62 -0.61 3.83 2.52
N CYS A 63 -1.93 3.82 2.72
CA CYS A 63 -2.60 4.73 3.64
C CYS A 63 -3.44 3.96 4.67
N ALA A 64 -3.70 4.60 5.80
CA ALA A 64 -4.59 4.06 6.81
C ALA A 64 -6.02 4.02 6.25
N ALA A 65 -6.66 2.85 6.30
CA ALA A 65 -8.06 2.66 5.97
C ALA A 65 -8.97 2.80 7.21
N GLN A 66 -8.39 2.71 8.40
CA GLN A 66 -9.05 2.92 9.69
C GLN A 66 -8.05 3.47 10.70
N ARG A 67 -8.51 3.78 11.92
CA ARG A 67 -7.63 4.20 13.01
C ARG A 67 -6.66 3.07 13.36
N ILE A 68 -5.36 3.36 13.32
CA ILE A 68 -4.30 2.46 13.78
C ILE A 68 -3.96 2.85 15.23
N PRO A 69 -4.22 1.99 16.23
CA PRO A 69 -3.83 2.26 17.60
C PRO A 69 -2.32 2.45 17.77
N GLN A 70 -1.93 3.25 18.76
CA GLN A 70 -0.52 3.33 19.15
C GLN A 70 -0.06 1.95 19.67
N GLY A 71 1.13 1.53 19.24
CA GLY A 71 1.69 0.22 19.57
C GLY A 71 1.21 -0.92 18.67
N THR A 72 0.41 -0.65 17.62
CA THR A 72 0.13 -1.65 16.59
C THR A 72 1.39 -1.99 15.80
N TRP A 73 1.65 -3.29 15.67
CA TRP A 73 2.72 -3.84 14.85
C TRP A 73 2.16 -4.36 13.52
N ILE A 74 2.80 -3.98 12.41
CA ILE A 74 2.49 -4.47 11.06
C ILE A 74 3.75 -5.16 10.52
N GLY A 75 3.65 -6.46 10.24
CA GLY A 75 4.78 -7.27 9.80
C GLY A 75 4.58 -8.76 10.10
N PRO A 76 5.62 -9.59 9.93
CA PRO A 76 7.00 -9.22 9.58
C PRO A 76 7.16 -8.80 8.11
N PHE A 77 8.20 -8.01 7.81
CA PHE A 77 8.56 -7.68 6.42
C PHE A 77 8.83 -8.96 5.63
N GLN A 78 8.16 -9.12 4.49
CA GLN A 78 8.33 -10.28 3.61
C GLN A 78 9.28 -9.93 2.47
N GLY A 79 10.21 -10.84 2.19
CA GLY A 79 11.19 -10.68 1.13
C GLY A 79 12.02 -11.94 0.94
N VAL A 80 12.99 -11.88 0.03
CA VAL A 80 13.94 -12.97 -0.20
C VAL A 80 15.23 -12.66 0.58
N PRO A 81 15.77 -13.61 1.36
CA PRO A 81 17.06 -13.42 2.02
C PRO A 81 18.16 -13.11 1.00
N LEU A 82 18.97 -12.09 1.27
CA LEU A 82 20.06 -11.68 0.41
C LEU A 82 21.40 -11.80 1.16
N PRO A 83 22.37 -12.56 0.63
CA PRO A 83 23.73 -12.59 1.18
C PRO A 83 24.37 -11.20 1.15
N LEU A 84 25.09 -10.86 2.22
CA LEU A 84 25.74 -9.55 2.37
C LEU A 84 26.74 -9.28 1.24
N GLU A 85 27.43 -10.31 0.78
CA GLU A 85 28.42 -10.22 -0.29
C GLU A 85 27.79 -9.73 -1.60
N LYS A 86 26.54 -10.14 -1.89
CA LYS A 86 25.80 -9.70 -3.08
C LYS A 86 25.41 -8.23 -3.00
N VAL A 87 25.11 -7.74 -1.80
CA VAL A 87 24.81 -6.33 -1.54
C VAL A 87 26.07 -5.50 -1.70
N GLN A 88 27.17 -5.90 -1.06
CA GLN A 88 28.46 -5.19 -1.10
C GLN A 88 29.09 -5.15 -2.50
N SER A 89 28.93 -6.23 -3.28
CA SER A 89 29.47 -6.31 -4.65
C SER A 89 28.69 -5.46 -5.66
N GLY A 90 27.60 -4.79 -5.25
CA GLY A 90 26.74 -4.01 -6.15
C GLY A 90 25.97 -4.85 -7.18
N SER A 91 25.89 -6.18 -6.96
CA SER A 91 25.19 -7.11 -7.87
C SER A 91 23.67 -6.92 -7.80
N VAL A 92 23.15 -6.39 -6.69
CA VAL A 92 21.73 -6.09 -6.49
C VAL A 92 21.40 -4.71 -7.11
N ARG A 93 20.63 -4.71 -8.21
CA ARG A 93 20.28 -3.49 -8.95
C ARG A 93 19.31 -2.56 -8.23
N ASN A 94 18.48 -3.08 -7.33
CA ASN A 94 17.49 -2.29 -6.59
C ASN A 94 17.59 -2.60 -5.09
N THR A 95 18.14 -1.65 -4.34
CA THR A 95 18.37 -1.74 -2.90
C THR A 95 17.39 -0.90 -2.08
N ARG A 96 16.35 -0.34 -2.71
CA ARG A 96 15.40 0.59 -2.06
C ARG A 96 14.47 -0.08 -1.05
N HIS A 97 14.36 -1.40 -1.09
CA HIS A 97 13.41 -2.19 -0.30
C HIS A 97 14.11 -3.37 0.37
N LEU A 98 15.19 -3.08 1.11
CA LEU A 98 15.96 -4.04 1.91
C LEU A 98 15.71 -3.80 3.41
N TRP A 99 15.88 -4.86 4.19
CA TRP A 99 15.88 -4.84 5.66
C TRP A 99 17.14 -5.58 6.16
N GLU A 100 17.78 -5.02 7.18
CA GLU A 100 18.95 -5.61 7.88
C GLU A 100 18.52 -6.45 9.08
#